data_AF-A0A835A427-F1
#
_entry.id   AF-A0A835A427-F1
#
_cell.length_a   1.000
_cell.length_b   1.000
_cell.length_c   1.000
_cell.angle_alpha   90.00
_cell.angle_beta   90.00
_cell.angle_gamma   90.00
#
_symmetry.space_group_name_H-M   'P 1'
#
loop_
_entity.id
_entity.type
_entity.pdbx_description
1 polymer ?
#
loop_
_entity_poly.entity_id
_entity_poly.type
_entity_poly.pdbx_seq_one_letter_code
_entity_poly.pdbx_strand_id
1 'polypeptide(L)' 'MWFLGLTSNTTPSAPGTRTLIILIVWTIWRERNNRIFRGISTTAARLFDGLRDEAGLWMAAGAKGLASLVGNLSRE' A
#
# COMPACT_ATOMS: atom_id res chain seq x y z
N MET A 1 8.15 -1.16 -17.32
CA MET A 1 7.14 -0.43 -16.50
C MET A 1 7.86 0.20 -15.31
N TRP A 2 7.65 1.50 -15.06
CA TRP A 2 8.40 2.29 -14.06
C TRP A 2 8.29 1.75 -12.62
N PHE A 3 7.16 1.13 -12.25
CA PHE A 3 6.94 0.59 -10.90
C PHE A 3 7.67 -0.71 -10.62
N LEU A 4 8.18 -1.43 -11.64
CA LEU A 4 8.89 -2.69 -11.43
C LEU A 4 10.16 -2.47 -10.60
N GLY A 5 10.84 -1.34 -10.79
CA GLY A 5 12.02 -0.95 -10.01
C GLY A 5 11.79 -0.89 -8.49
N LEU A 6 10.57 -0.56 -8.06
CA LEU A 6 10.19 -0.55 -6.64
C LEU A 6 10.11 -1.96 -6.07
N THR A 7 9.76 -2.95 -6.90
CA THR A 7 9.64 -4.35 -6.50
C THR A 7 10.91 -5.17 -6.78
N SER A 8 11.83 -4.66 -7.60
CA SER A 8 13.07 -5.36 -8.00
C SER A 8 13.98 -5.71 -6.83
N ASN A 9 14.00 -4.87 -5.78
CA ASN A 9 14.85 -5.06 -4.61
C ASN A 9 14.19 -5.94 -3.54
N THR A 10 12.94 -6.34 -3.75
CA THR A 10 12.26 -7.29 -2.86
C THR A 10 12.66 -8.69 -3.26
N THR A 11 13.12 -9.50 -2.29
CA THR A 11 13.46 -10.89 -2.55
C THR A 11 12.24 -11.61 -3.18
N PRO A 12 12.45 -12.62 -4.05
CA PRO A 12 11.35 -13.39 -4.66
C PRO A 12 10.37 -13.98 -3.63
N SER A 13 10.79 -14.08 -2.37
CA SER A 13 10.05 -14.58 -1.21
C SER A 13 9.32 -13.51 -0.38
N ALA A 14 9.26 -12.25 -0.81
CA ALA A 14 8.61 -11.16 -0.04
C ALA A 14 7.27 -10.68 -0.66
N PRO A 15 6.25 -11.56 -0.79
CA PRO A 15 4.98 -11.21 -1.43
C PRO A 15 4.26 -10.07 -0.68
N GLY A 16 4.37 -10.01 0.66
CA GLY A 16 3.79 -8.93 1.46
C GLY A 16 4.32 -7.55 1.12
N THR A 17 5.63 -7.42 0.93
CA THR A 17 6.27 -6.14 0.62
C THR A 17 5.84 -5.63 -0.75
N ARG A 18 5.73 -6.52 -1.75
CA ARG A 18 5.23 -6.15 -3.08
C ARG A 18 3.77 -5.68 -3.02
N THR A 19 2.91 -6.39 -2.31
CA THR A 19 1.50 -5.98 -2.12
C THR A 19 1.40 -4.62 -1.44
N LEU A 20 2.20 -4.35 -0.41
CA LEU A 20 2.23 -3.07 0.28
C LEU A 20 2.69 -1.93 -0.65
N ILE A 21 3.75 -2.15 -1.44
CA ILE A 21 4.23 -1.18 -2.43
C ILE A 21 3.14 -0.83 -3.45
N ILE A 22 2.42 -1.84 -3.94
CA ILE A 22 1.31 -1.64 -4.88
C ILE A 22 0.21 -0.79 -4.22
N LEU A 23 -0.16 -1.07 -2.97
CA LEU A 23 -1.15 -0.28 -2.22
C LEU A 23 -0.73 1.17 -2.04
N ILE A 24 0.55 1.42 -1.72
CA ILE A 24 1.09 2.79 -1.59
C ILE A 24 1.02 3.52 -2.93
N VAL A 25 1.50 2.90 -4.01
CA VAL A 25 1.48 3.49 -5.36
C VAL A 25 0.05 3.79 -5.80
N TRP A 26 -0.88 2.85 -5.57
CA TRP A 26 -2.30 3.02 -5.85
C TRP A 26 -2.91 4.20 -5.08
N THR A 27 -2.60 4.32 -3.79
CA THR A 27 -3.11 5.40 -2.93
C THR A 27 -2.65 6.78 -3.40
N ILE A 28 -1.36 6.91 -3.77
CA ILE A 28 -0.80 8.15 -4.29
C ILE A 28 -1.46 8.53 -5.62
N TRP A 29 -1.63 7.55 -6.51
CA TRP A 29 -2.29 7.78 -7.80
C TRP A 29 -3.73 8.24 -7.62
N ARG A 30 -4.49 7.59 -6.72
CA ARG A 30 -5.88 7.96 -6.40
C ARG A 30 -5.98 9.37 -5.82
N GLU A 31 -5.10 9.75 -4.90
CA GLU A 31 -5.06 11.11 -4.35
C GLU A 31 -4.78 12.15 -5.44
N ARG A 32 -3.79 11.90 -6.30
CA ARG A 32 -3.47 12.82 -7.40
C ARG A 32 -4.67 13.00 -8.34
N ASN A 33 -5.40 11.93 -8.64
CA ASN A 33 -6.61 12.01 -9.43
C ASN A 33 -7.74 12.79 -8.73
N ASN A 34 -7.94 12.59 -7.43
CA ASN A 34 -8.92 13.37 -6.68
C ASN A 34 -8.59 14.87 -6.69
N ARG A 35 -7.31 15.23 -6.55
CA ARG A 35 -6.88 16.63 -6.64
C ARG A 35 -7.16 17.25 -8.01
N ILE A 36 -6.81 16.53 -9.07
CA ILE A 36 -6.92 17.05 -10.44
C ILE A 36 -8.38 17.09 -10.91
N PHE A 37 -9.13 16.00 -10.71
CA PHE A 37 -10.47 15.86 -11.30
C PHE A 37 -11.60 16.31 -10.38
N ARG A 38 -11.39 16.31 -9.06
CA ARG A 38 -12.44 16.67 -8.08
C ARG A 38 -12.11 17.95 -7.29
N GLY A 39 -10.89 18.48 -7.41
CA GLY A 39 -10.43 19.62 -6.61
C GLY A 39 -10.31 19.31 -5.11
N ILE A 40 -10.33 18.03 -4.72
CA ILE A 40 -10.27 17.59 -3.32
C ILE A 40 -8.83 17.25 -2.99
N SER A 41 -8.32 17.80 -1.89
CA SER A 41 -7.01 17.41 -1.34
C SER A 41 -7.14 16.85 0.07
N THR A 42 -6.39 15.79 0.32
CA THR A 42 -6.35 15.07 1.59
C THR A 42 -4.99 15.28 2.24
N THR A 43 -4.97 15.39 3.56
CA THR A 43 -3.70 15.46 4.31
C THR A 43 -2.96 14.13 4.24
N ALA A 44 -1.64 14.16 4.34
CA ALA A 44 -0.83 12.94 4.36
C ALA A 44 -1.27 11.98 5.47
N ALA A 45 -1.60 12.50 6.66
CA ALA A 45 -2.13 11.70 7.77
C ALA A 45 -3.39 10.92 7.39
N ARG A 46 -4.40 11.57 6.80
CA ARG A 46 -5.62 10.90 6.36
C ARG A 46 -5.39 9.89 5.23
N LEU A 47 -4.40 10.12 4.36
CA LEU A 47 -4.01 9.15 3.35
C LEU A 47 -3.37 7.91 3.98
N PHE A 48 -2.54 8.10 5.02
CA PHE A 48 -1.97 7.00 5.78
C PHE A 48 -3.02 6.21 6.55
N ASP A 49 -4.02 6.88 7.14
CA ASP A 49 -5.15 6.22 7.80
C ASP A 49 -5.93 5.35 6.80
N GLY A 50 -6.29 5.92 5.64
CA GLY A 50 -6.97 5.17 4.58
C GLY A 50 -6.14 4.01 4.01
N LEU A 51 -4.81 4.17 3.93
CA LEU A 51 -3.90 3.09 3.54
C LEU A 51 -3.93 1.93 4.56
N ARG A 52 -3.96 2.24 5.86
CA ARG A 52 -4.05 1.22 6.92
C ARG A 52 -5.37 0.47 6.85
N ASP A 53 -6.47 1.18 6.64
CA ASP A 53 -7.80 0.58 6.48
C ASP A 53 -7.84 -0.35 5.24
N GLU A 54 -7.29 0.10 4.11
CA GLU A 54 -7.26 -0.69 2.88
C GLU A 54 -6.32 -1.89 3.00
N ALA A 55 -5.16 -1.75 3.66
CA ALA A 55 -4.31 -2.88 4.00
C ALA A 55 -5.05 -3.89 4.92
N GLY A 56 -5.81 -3.41 5.90
CA GLY A 56 -6.67 -4.22 6.76
C GLY A 56 -7.69 -5.03 5.98
N LEU A 57 -8.41 -4.37 5.06
CA LEU A 57 -9.38 -5.03 4.17
C LEU A 57 -8.74 -6.11 3.31
N TRP A 58 -7.55 -5.85 2.76
CA TRP A 58 -6.83 -6.83 1.94
C TRP A 58 -6.36 -8.03 2.76
N MET A 59 -5.89 -7.81 3.99
CA MET A 59 -5.57 -8.90 4.92
C MET A 59 -6.81 -9.74 5.23
N ALA A 60 -7.95 -9.10 5.52
CA ALA A 60 -9.22 -9.78 5.76
C ALA A 60 -9.73 -10.56 4.53
N ALA A 61 -9.48 -10.04 3.31
CA ALA A 61 -9.79 -10.69 2.05
C ALA A 61 -8.80 -11.83 1.68
N GLY A 62 -7.80 -12.11 2.52
CA GLY A 62 -6.89 -13.25 2.35
C GLY A 62 -5.52 -12.92 1.77
N ALA A 63 -5.07 -11.66 1.80
CA ALA A 63 -3.70 -11.28 1.45
C ALA A 63 -2.68 -11.76 2.51
N LYS A 64 -2.42 -13.07 2.58
CA LYS A 64 -1.58 -13.73 3.59
C LYS A 64 -0.16 -13.16 3.67
N GLY A 65 0.42 -12.78 2.53
CA GLY A 65 1.75 -12.15 2.49
C GLY A 65 1.78 -10.81 3.22
N LEU A 66 0.74 -9.99 3.07
CA LEU A 66 0.61 -8.70 3.74
C LEU A 66 0.39 -8.88 5.24
N ALA A 67 -0.47 -9.84 5.63
CA ALA A 67 -0.70 -10.19 7.03
C ALA A 67 0.57 -10.67 7.74
N SER A 68 1.36 -11.52 7.09
CA SER A 68 2.66 -11.97 7.62
C SER A 68 3.64 -10.82 7.79
N LEU A 69 3.70 -9.88 6.83
CA LEU A 69 4.58 -8.73 6.90
C LEU A 69 4.22 -7.82 8.09
N VAL A 70 2.93 -7.47 8.22
CA VAL A 70 2.43 -6.62 9.31
C VAL A 70 2.67 -7.31 10.67
N GLY A 71 2.39 -8.61 10.76
CA GLY A 71 2.63 -9.39 11.97
C GLY A 71 4.11 -9.49 12.37
N ASN A 72 5.04 -9.42 11.41
CA ASN A 72 6.48 -9.37 11.69
C ASN A 72 6.90 -7.98 12.16
N LEU A 73 6.40 -6.92 11.51
CA LEU A 73 6.70 -5.54 11.87
C LEU A 73 6.16 -5.15 13.26
N SER A 74 5.06 -5.76 13.70
CA SER A 74 4.50 -5.54 15.04
C SER A 74 5.26 -6.25 16.17
N ARG A 75 6.22 -7.12 15.84
CA ARG A 75 7.03 -7.88 16.82
C ARG A 75 8.41 -7.26 17.07
N GLU A 76 8.81 -6.30 16.25
CA GLU A 76 10.03 -5.48 16.40
C GLU A 76 9.69 -4.19 17.18
#